data_AF-A0A3A5VMQ9-F1
#
_entry.id   AF-A0A3A5VMQ9-F1
#
_cell.length_a   1.000
_cell.length_b   1.000
_cell.length_c   1.000
_cell.angle_alpha   90.00
_cell.angle_beta   90.00
_cell.angle_gamma   90.00
#
_symmetry.space_group_name_H-M   'P 1'
#
loop_
_entity.id
_entity.type
_entity.pdbx_description
1 polymer ?
#
loop_
_entity_poly.entity_id
_entity_poly.type
_entity_poly.pdbx_seq_one_letter_code
_entity_poly.pdbx_strand_id
1 'polypeptide(L)' 'MLYSNNLTTFYTSLVKEDAVVISDDDDILVGAPEGSDFYVNGMGGVLICKDGTMHPKQTRLAGVVE' A
#
# COMPACT_ATOMS: atom_id res chain seq x y z
N MET A 1 7.38 20.88 5.20
CA MET A 1 6.00 20.81 5.74
C MET A 1 5.10 19.86 4.93
N LEU A 2 5.18 19.81 3.59
CA LEU A 2 4.29 18.94 2.80
C LEU A 2 4.50 17.43 3.07
N TYR A 3 5.75 16.99 3.24
CA TYR A 3 6.04 15.58 3.53
C TYR A 3 5.44 15.10 4.86
N SER A 4 5.59 15.88 5.93
CA SER A 4 4.99 15.58 7.23
C SER A 4 3.47 15.57 7.15
N ASN A 5 2.86 16.50 6.41
CA ASN A 5 1.41 16.52 6.22
C ASN A 5 0.92 15.25 5.51
N ASN A 6 1.61 14.82 4.44
CA ASN A 6 1.26 13.59 3.73
C ASN A 6 1.39 12.36 4.63
N LEU A 7 2.45 12.27 5.44
CA LEU A 7 2.66 11.15 6.35
C LEU A 7 1.62 11.13 7.47
N THR A 8 1.31 12.28 8.08
CA THR A 8 0.25 12.38 9.09
C THR A 8 -1.10 11.97 8.52
N THR A 9 -1.47 12.48 7.35
CA THR A 9 -2.74 12.11 6.69
C THR A 9 -2.81 10.62 6.40
N PHE A 10 -1.75 10.06 5.81
CA PHE A 10 -1.67 8.63 5.52
C PHE A 10 -1.73 7.77 6.79
N TYR A 11 -0.93 8.09 7.81
CA TYR A 11 -0.96 7.33 9.06
C TYR A 11 -2.33 7.39 9.72
N THR A 12 -2.97 8.55 9.71
CA THR A 12 -4.31 8.74 10.27
C THR A 12 -5.37 7.92 9.52
N SER A 13 -5.24 7.72 8.20
CA SER A 13 -6.16 6.88 7.45
C SER A 13 -6.05 5.39 7.79
N LEU A 14 -4.94 4.95 8.40
CA LEU A 14 -4.75 3.57 8.87
C LEU A 14 -5.34 3.32 10.26
N VAL A 15 -5.60 4.38 11.03
CA VAL A 15 -6.15 4.27 12.38
C VAL A 15 -7.66 4.09 12.29
N LYS A 16 -8.16 2.95 12.76
CA LYS A 16 -9.59 2.68 12.92
C LYS A 16 -9.85 2.47 14.41
N GLU A 17 -10.75 3.30 14.95
CA GLU A 17 -10.99 3.38 16.39
C GLU A 17 -9.66 3.68 17.12
N ASP A 18 -9.12 2.72 17.87
CA ASP A 18 -7.89 2.87 18.65
C ASP A 18 -6.75 1.95 18.17
N ALA A 19 -6.87 1.38 16.96
CA ALA A 19 -5.88 0.46 16.41
C ALA A 19 -5.45 0.84 14.99
N VAL A 20 -4.18 0.58 14.67
CA VAL A 20 -3.68 0.63 13.29
C VAL A 20 -4.12 -0.66 12.59
N VAL A 21 -4.89 -0.51 11.51
CA VAL A 21 -5.42 -1.64 10.74
C VAL A 21 -4.81 -1.63 9.34
N ILE A 22 -3.98 -2.65 9.06
CA ILE A 22 -3.45 -2.90 7.71
C ILE A 22 -4.43 -3.84 7.01
N SER A 23 -5.21 -3.29 6.08
CA SER A 23 -6.28 -3.98 5.36
C SER A 23 -5.84 -4.34 3.94
N ASP A 24 -6.12 -5.57 3.51
CA ASP A 24 -5.85 -6.00 2.13
C ASP A 24 -6.86 -5.42 1.11
N ASP A 25 -7.94 -4.81 1.61
CA ASP A 25 -8.95 -4.09 0.82
C ASP A 25 -8.66 -2.59 0.67
N ASP A 26 -7.57 -2.08 1.26
CA ASP A 26 -7.22 -0.66 1.14
C ASP A 26 -6.38 -0.43 -0.13
N ASP A 27 -7.00 0.19 -1.13
CA ASP A 27 -6.39 0.48 -2.43
C ASP A 27 -5.09 1.31 -2.34
N ILE A 28 -4.91 2.13 -1.31
CA ILE A 28 -3.67 2.88 -1.10
C ILE A 28 -2.57 1.94 -0.60
N LEU A 29 -2.91 1.01 0.31
CA LEU A 29 -1.96 0.04 0.85
C LEU A 29 -1.57 -1.00 -0.18
N VAL A 30 -2.54 -1.63 -0.84
CA VAL A 30 -2.29 -2.81 -1.67
C VAL A 30 -2.30 -2.53 -3.16
N GLY A 31 -2.80 -1.37 -3.58
CA GLY A 31 -2.97 -0.99 -4.97
C GLY A 31 -4.41 -1.20 -5.44
N ALA A 32 -4.87 -0.30 -6.31
CA ALA A 32 -6.23 -0.32 -6.85
C ALA A 32 -6.55 -1.65 -7.56
N PRO A 33 -7.80 -2.12 -7.53
CA PRO A 33 -8.21 -3.37 -8.17
C PRO A 33 -8.26 -3.25 -9.70
N GLU A 34 -8.18 -4.38 -10.39
CA GLU A 34 -8.37 -4.46 -11.84
C GLU A 34 -9.73 -3.88 -12.25
N GLY A 35 -9.72 -3.04 -13.29
CA GLY A 35 -10.90 -2.28 -13.74
C GLY A 35 -11.04 -0.89 -13.13
N SER A 36 -10.21 -0.52 -12.15
CA SER A 36 -10.07 0.87 -11.70
C SER A 36 -9.23 1.69 -12.68
N ASP A 37 -9.57 2.97 -12.85
CA ASP A 37 -8.76 3.93 -13.62
C ASP A 37 -7.34 4.12 -13.04
N PHE A 38 -7.14 3.76 -11.78
CA PHE A 38 -5.86 3.85 -11.07
C PHE A 38 -5.11 2.52 -11.02
N TYR A 39 -5.65 1.46 -11.62
CA TYR A 39 -4.95 0.18 -11.69
C TYR A 39 -3.73 0.28 -12.60
N VAL A 40 -2.58 -0.17 -12.11
CA VAL A 40 -1.41 -0.37 -12.94
C VAL A 40 -0.83 -1.75 -12.70
N ASN A 41 -0.70 -2.52 -13.78
CA ASN A 41 -0.29 -3.91 -13.71
C ASN A 41 1.08 -4.06 -13.01
N GLY A 42 1.10 -4.92 -12.00
CA GLY A 42 2.27 -5.24 -11.19
C GLY A 42 2.75 -4.14 -10.24
N MET A 43 2.06 -2.99 -10.17
CA MET A 43 2.31 -1.97 -9.15
C MET A 43 1.31 -2.14 -8.01
N GLY A 44 1.79 -2.64 -6.88
CA GLY A 44 1.04 -2.61 -5.63
C GLY A 44 0.93 -1.19 -5.07
N GLY A 45 0.33 -1.08 -3.90
CA GLY A 45 0.21 0.18 -3.18
C GLY A 45 1.48 0.53 -2.40
N VAL A 46 1.33 1.27 -1.31
CA VAL A 46 2.47 1.71 -0.48
C VAL A 46 2.99 0.60 0.45
N LEU A 47 2.24 -0.48 0.67
CA LEU A 47 2.70 -1.63 1.45
C LEU A 47 3.65 -2.49 0.61
N ILE A 48 4.94 -2.41 0.93
CA ILE A 48 5.98 -3.15 0.22
C ILE A 48 6.18 -4.56 0.80
N CYS A 49 6.22 -4.68 2.12
CA CYS A 49 6.57 -5.91 2.83
C CYS A 49 5.80 -6.01 4.14
N LYS A 50 5.41 -7.23 4.51
CA LYS A 50 4.76 -7.57 5.78
C LYS A 50 5.29 -8.92 6.26
N ASP A 51 5.56 -9.02 7.56
CA ASP A 51 6.06 -10.25 8.20
C ASP A 51 7.32 -10.83 7.53
N GLY A 52 8.21 -9.95 7.05
CA GLY A 52 9.46 -10.33 6.39
C GLY A 52 9.31 -10.79 4.94
N THR A 53 8.11 -10.70 4.36
CA THR A 53 7.83 -11.12 2.98
C THR A 53 7.29 -9.97 2.14
N MET A 54 7.71 -9.88 0.88
CA MET A 54 7.20 -8.89 -0.05
C MET A 54 5.70 -9.11 -0.29
N HIS A 55 4.93 -8.03 -0.34
CA HIS A 55 3.49 -8.13 -0.55
C HIS A 55 3.19 -8.72 -1.95
N PRO A 56 2.26 -9.69 -2.09
CA PRO A 56 2.04 -10.40 -3.35
C PRO A 56 1.69 -9.52 -4.56
N LYS A 57 1.09 -8.35 -4.31
CA LYS A 57 0.75 -7.38 -5.38
C LYS A 57 1.95 -6.55 -5.88
N GLN A 58 3.14 -6.63 -5.24
CA GLN A 58 4.35 -5.91 -5.65
C GLN A 58 5.18 -6.67 -6.70
N THR A 59 4.54 -7.28 -7.70
CA THR A 59 5.22 -8.18 -8.64
C THR A 59 6.29 -7.49 -9.49
N ARG A 60 6.08 -6.22 -9.87
CA ARG A 60 7.09 -5.46 -10.62
C ARG A 60 8.33 -5.17 -9.79
N LEU A 61 8.18 -4.90 -8.49
CA LEU A 61 9.31 -4.68 -7.59
C LEU A 61 10.01 -6.00 -7.25
N ALA A 62 9.25 -7.09 -7.07
CA ALA A 62 9.78 -8.43 -6.82
C ALA A 62 10.76 -8.87 -7.92
N GLY A 63 10.39 -8.66 -9.19
CA GLY A 63 11.24 -9.01 -10.33
C GLY A 63 12.51 -8.17 -10.52
N VAL A 64 12.74 -7.13 -9.70
CA VAL A 64 14.01 -6.37 -9.69
C VAL A 64 15.02 -6.97 -8.71
N VAL A 65 14.54 -7.71 -7.71
CA VAL A 65 15.39 -8.29 -6.65
C VAL A 65 15.85 -9.71 -6.98
N GLU A 66 15.42 -10.24 -8.12
CA GLU A 66 15.86 -11.51 -8.75
C GLU A 66 17.04 -11.30 -9.68
#